data_AF-A0A8T3Y0C8-F1
#
_entry.id   AF-A0A8T3Y0C8-F1
#
_cell.length_a   1.000
_cell.length_b   1.000
_cell.length_c   1.000
_cell.angle_alpha   90.00
_cell.angle_beta   90.00
_cell.angle_gamma   90.00
#
_symmetry.space_group_name_H-M   'P 1'
#
loop_
_entity.id
_entity.type
_entity.pdbx_description
1 polymer ?
#
loop_
_entity_poly.entity_id
_entity_poly.type
_entity_poly.pdbx_seq_one_letter_code
_entity_poly.pdbx_strand_id
1 'polypeptide(L)' 'MGKKKEKKGKKKHKNKPTSKKYAKYKIEGDKITRAQSCPRCGPGIFLMKTPDRLYCGKCHYSEFVTKAK' A
#
# COMPACT_ATOMS: atom_id res chain seq x y z
N MET A 1 -45.03 31.30 -0.95
CA MET A 1 -44.72 29.90 -0.60
C MET A 1 -43.33 29.53 -1.13
N GLY A 2 -42.26 29.84 -0.39
CA GLY A 2 -40.89 29.50 -0.79
C GLY A 2 -40.44 28.19 -0.13
N LYS A 3 -40.26 27.12 -0.91
CA LYS A 3 -39.73 25.84 -0.41
C LYS A 3 -38.31 26.04 0.13
N LYS A 4 -38.13 25.87 1.44
CA LYS A 4 -36.83 25.91 2.14
C LYS A 4 -36.01 24.70 1.67
N LYS A 5 -34.93 24.95 0.93
CA LYS A 5 -34.01 23.93 0.42
C LYS A 5 -33.22 23.36 1.60
N GLU A 6 -33.51 22.12 1.99
CA GLU A 6 -32.84 21.43 3.09
C GLU A 6 -31.34 21.31 2.79
N LYS A 7 -30.51 21.92 3.64
CA LYS A 7 -29.05 21.84 3.53
C LYS A 7 -28.64 20.43 3.97
N LYS A 8 -28.36 19.54 3.00
CA LYS A 8 -27.73 18.24 3.27
C LYS A 8 -26.45 18.47 4.08
N GLY A 9 -26.44 18.02 5.33
CA GLY A 9 -25.34 18.17 6.26
C GLY A 9 -24.02 17.61 5.71
N LYS A 10 -22.89 18.18 6.17
CA LYS A 10 -21.54 17.75 5.79
C LYS A 10 -21.36 16.26 6.11
N LYS A 11 -20.91 15.47 5.14
CA LYS A 11 -20.63 14.04 5.32
C LYS A 11 -19.62 13.85 6.45
N LYS A 12 -19.87 12.89 7.36
CA LYS A 12 -18.95 12.55 8.45
C LYS A 12 -17.58 12.15 7.90
N HIS A 13 -16.51 12.72 8.44
CA HIS A 13 -15.14 12.36 8.08
C HIS A 13 -14.87 10.91 8.50
N LYS A 14 -14.42 10.07 7.56
CA LYS A 14 -13.97 8.70 7.84
C LYS A 14 -12.46 8.71 7.95
N ASN A 15 -11.93 8.28 9.09
CA ASN A 15 -10.49 8.22 9.31
C ASN A 15 -9.87 7.13 8.42
N LYS A 16 -8.82 7.47 7.67
CA LYS A 16 -8.08 6.48 6.87
C LYS A 16 -7.14 5.68 7.79
N PRO A 17 -7.05 4.35 7.61
CA PRO A 17 -6.12 3.55 8.38
C PRO A 17 -4.67 3.98 8.08
N THR A 18 -3.85 4.00 9.12
CA THR A 18 -2.43 4.33 9.03
C THR A 18 -1.67 3.27 8.24
N SER A 19 -0.60 3.68 7.55
CA SER A 19 0.17 2.77 6.70
C SER A 19 0.92 1.73 7.55
N LYS A 20 0.64 0.44 7.34
CA LYS A 20 1.30 -0.69 8.03
C LYS A 20 2.68 -1.02 7.46
N LYS A 21 3.55 -0.01 7.28
CA LYS A 21 4.91 -0.20 6.73
C LYS A 21 5.80 -1.05 7.63
N TYR A 22 5.57 -0.99 8.95
CA TYR A 22 6.31 -1.76 9.95
C TYR A 22 6.24 -3.28 9.72
N ALA A 23 5.13 -3.79 9.18
CA ALA A 23 4.94 -5.22 8.92
C ALA A 23 5.84 -5.79 7.80
N LYS A 24 6.60 -4.94 7.10
CA LYS A 24 7.53 -5.34 6.03
C LYS A 24 8.97 -5.55 6.51
N TYR A 25 9.22 -5.31 7.80
CA TYR A 25 10.47 -5.61 8.47
C TYR A 25 10.28 -6.88 9.31
N LYS A 26 11.18 -7.84 9.14
CA LYS A 26 11.25 -9.02 9.99
C LYS A 26 12.56 -8.97 10.77
N ILE A 27 12.49 -9.40 12.02
CA ILE A 27 13.64 -9.48 12.93
C ILE A 27 13.94 -10.97 13.08
N GLU A 28 15.09 -11.40 12.57
CA GLU A 28 15.59 -12.77 12.69
C GLU A 28 16.85 -12.70 13.57
N GLY A 29 16.65 -12.82 14.89
CA GLY A 29 17.70 -12.65 15.89
C GLY A 29 18.36 -11.27 15.81
N ASP A 30 19.65 -11.25 15.49
CA ASP A 30 20.47 -10.03 15.38
C ASP A 30 20.40 -9.35 13.99
N LYS A 31 19.66 -9.93 13.03
CA LYS A 31 19.59 -9.44 11.65
C LYS A 31 18.19 -8.91 11.30
N ILE A 32 18.16 -7.72 10.71
CA ILE A 32 16.93 -7.11 10.19
C ILE A 32 16.80 -7.47 8.72
N THR A 33 15.84 -8.34 8.38
CA THR A 33 15.51 -8.68 7.00
C THR A 33 14.42 -7.74 6.47
N ARG A 34 14.71 -7.06 5.36
CA ARG A 34 13.80 -6.12 4.70
C ARG A 34 13.10 -6.81 3.53
N ALA A 35 11.80 -6.58 3.37
CA ALA A 35 11.09 -7.03 2.17
C ALA A 35 11.59 -6.33 0.90
N GLN A 36 11.38 -6.93 -0.28
CA GLN A 36 11.82 -6.37 -1.55
C GLN A 36 11.31 -4.94 -1.77
N SER A 37 12.25 -4.06 -2.10
CA SER A 37 12.02 -2.66 -2.48
C SER A 37 11.97 -2.51 -4.01
N CYS A 38 11.22 -1.52 -4.48
CA CYS A 38 11.15 -1.21 -5.90
C CYS A 38 12.51 -0.70 -6.43
N PRO A 39 13.07 -1.28 -7.50
CA PRO A 39 14.35 -0.83 -8.07
C PRO A 39 14.25 0.58 -8.67
N ARG A 40 13.07 1.00 -9.13
CA ARG A 40 12.85 2.33 -9.73
C ARG A 40 12.57 3.43 -8.72
N CYS A 41 11.99 3.10 -7.56
CA CYS A 41 11.61 4.12 -6.58
C CYS A 41 12.56 4.25 -5.39
N GLY A 42 13.49 3.31 -5.23
CA GLY A 42 14.49 3.35 -4.17
C GLY A 42 14.06 2.75 -2.83
N PRO A 43 14.96 2.82 -1.84
CA PRO A 43 14.77 2.18 -0.54
C PRO A 43 13.58 2.78 0.22
N GLY A 44 12.76 1.91 0.83
CA GLY A 44 11.58 2.30 1.61
C GLY A 44 10.24 2.21 0.88
N ILE A 45 10.24 1.96 -0.44
CA ILE A 45 9.03 1.65 -1.21
C ILE A 45 8.97 0.15 -1.45
N PHE A 46 8.23 -0.53 -0.58
CA PHE A 46 8.03 -1.98 -0.65
C PHE A 46 7.11 -2.37 -1.80
N LEU A 47 7.46 -3.48 -2.46
CA LEU A 47 6.61 -4.11 -3.45
C LEU A 47 5.48 -4.90 -2.77
N MET A 48 4.29 -4.82 -3.35
CA MET A 48 3.15 -5.65 -2.97
C MET A 48 3.37 -7.05 -3.53
N LYS A 49 3.60 -8.02 -2.65
CA LYS A 49 3.75 -9.43 -3.02
C LYS A 49 2.37 -10.08 -3.09
N THR A 50 1.95 -10.38 -4.30
CA THR A 50 0.84 -11.29 -4.61
C THR A 50 1.40 -12.61 -5.13
N PRO A 51 0.62 -13.70 -5.14
CA PRO A 51 1.09 -14.99 -5.66
C PRO A 51 1.66 -14.92 -7.08
N ASP A 52 1.10 -14.05 -7.92
CA ASP A 52 1.42 -14.00 -9.35
C ASP A 52 2.36 -12.84 -9.72
N ARG A 53 2.48 -11.82 -8.86
CA ARG A 53 3.26 -10.61 -9.15
C ARG A 53 3.75 -9.85 -7.92
N LEU A 54 4.79 -9.07 -8.15
CA LEU A 54 5.29 -8.01 -7.28
C LEU A 54 4.90 -6.67 -7.90
N TYR A 55 4.17 -5.85 -7.17
CA TYR A 55 3.64 -4.60 -7.70
C TYR A 55 4.05 -3.37 -6.88
N CYS A 56 4.55 -2.33 -7.54
CA CYS A 56 4.86 -1.04 -6.94
C CYS A 56 3.68 -0.07 -7.07
N GLY A 57 3.09 0.32 -5.95
CA GLY A 57 1.99 1.31 -5.94
C GLY A 57 2.41 2.75 -6.28
N LYS A 58 3.72 3.06 -6.37
CA LYS A 58 4.22 4.42 -6.65
C LYS A 58 4.57 4.64 -8.13
N CYS A 59 5.21 3.68 -8.79
CA CYS A 59 5.63 3.79 -10.20
C CYS A 59 4.95 2.77 -11.12
N HIS A 60 3.94 2.05 -10.62
CA HIS A 60 3.22 1.00 -11.35
C HIS A 60 4.13 -0.10 -11.92
N TYR A 61 5.32 -0.28 -11.36
CA TYR A 61 6.19 -1.39 -11.73
C TYR A 61 5.57 -2.72 -11.33
N SER A 62 5.59 -3.70 -12.23
CA SER A 62 5.12 -5.05 -11.97
C SER A 62 6.15 -6.05 -12.46
N GLU A 63 6.68 -6.87 -11.54
CA GLU A 63 7.40 -8.09 -11.89
C GLU A 63 6.45 -9.27 -11.71
N PHE A 64 6.26 -10.06 -12.75
CA PHE A 64 5.47 -11.28 -12.64
C PHE A 64 6.40 -12.40 -12.19
N VAL A 65 6.14 -12.95 -11.01
CA VAL A 65 6.90 -14.10 -10.54
C VAL A 65 6.25 -15.30 -11.20
N THR A 66 6.70 -15.63 -12.41
CA THR A 66 6.30 -16.88 -13.05
C THR A 66 6.79 -18.01 -12.16
N LYS A 67 5.88 -18.64 -11.41
CA LYS A 67 6.13 -19.99 -10.94
C LYS A 67 6.15 -20.84 -12.20
N ALA A 68 7.34 -21.02 -12.77
CA ALA A 68 7.58 -22.05 -13.76
C ALA A 68 7.10 -23.36 -13.12
N LYS A 69 6.02 -23.90 -13.68
CA LYS A 69 5.51 -25.21 -13.33
C LYS A 69 6.38 -26.26 -14.00
#